data_AF-A0A3Q7RJ46-F1
#
_entry.id   AF-A0A3Q7RJ46-F1
#
_cell.length_a   1.000
_cell.length_b   1.000
_cell.length_c   1.000
_cell.angle_alpha   90.00
_cell.angle_beta   90.00
_cell.angle_gamma   90.00
#
_symmetry.space_group_name_H-M   'P 1'
#
loop_
_entity.id
_entity.type
_entity.pdbx_description
1 polymer ?
#
loop_
_entity_poly.entity_id
_entity_poly.type
_entity_poly.pdbx_seq_one_letter_code
_entity_poly.pdbx_strand_id
1 'polypeptide(L)'
;TLIMGDKKAGLSVFWADDGLDTGPILLQRSCDVEPNDTVDTLYNRFLFPEGIKAMVEAVQLIADGKAPRIPQPEEGATYEGIQKKENAE
;
A
#
# COMPACT_ATOMS: atom_id res chain seq x y z
N THR A 1 -3.61 5.90 7.88
CA THR A 1 -2.22 5.70 8.35
C THR A 1 -1.71 6.80 9.25
N LEU A 2 -1.07 7.87 8.75
CA LEU A 2 -0.43 8.87 9.63
C LEU A 2 -1.43 9.63 10.51
N ILE A 3 -2.52 10.13 9.92
CA ILE A 3 -3.60 10.85 10.65
C ILE A 3 -4.23 9.95 11.72
N MET A 4 -4.35 8.65 11.45
CA MET A 4 -4.94 7.67 12.38
C MET A 4 -3.96 7.18 13.45
N GLY A 5 -2.69 7.60 13.40
CA GLY A 5 -1.67 7.20 14.38
C GLY A 5 -1.19 5.74 14.25
N ASP A 6 -1.41 5.12 13.09
CA ASP A 6 -1.03 3.73 12.82
C ASP A 6 0.47 3.51 13.02
N LYS A 7 0.86 2.35 13.56
CA LYS A 7 2.27 1.99 13.77
C LYS A 7 2.94 1.35 12.56
N LYS A 8 2.14 0.93 11.58
CA LYS A 8 2.61 0.30 10.35
C LYS A 8 2.05 1.05 9.14
N ALA A 9 2.90 1.20 8.14
CA ALA A 9 2.54 1.65 6.81
C ALA A 9 3.03 0.62 5.79
N GLY A 10 2.65 0.79 4.53
CA GLY A 10 3.05 -0.15 3.50
C GLY A 10 2.53 0.19 2.13
N LEU A 11 2.77 -0.73 1.21
CA LEU A 11 2.21 -0.74 -0.13
C LEU A 11 1.81 -2.16 -0.50
N SER A 12 0.83 -2.24 -1.40
CA SER A 12 0.38 -3.49 -2.02
C SER A 12 0.45 -3.34 -3.53
N VAL A 13 0.91 -4.38 -4.21
CA VAL A 13 0.67 -4.58 -5.63
C VAL A 13 -0.43 -5.63 -5.74
N PHE A 14 -1.51 -5.31 -6.43
CA PHE A 14 -2.70 -6.15 -6.52
C PHE A 14 -3.26 -6.13 -7.95
N TRP A 15 -4.07 -7.12 -8.26
CA TRP A 15 -4.76 -7.23 -9.54
C TRP A 15 -6.02 -6.38 -9.50
N ALA A 16 -6.23 -5.50 -10.47
CA ALA A 16 -7.48 -4.76 -10.57
C ALA A 16 -8.66 -5.70 -10.86
N ASP A 17 -9.81 -5.41 -10.28
CA ASP A 17 -11.10 -6.04 -10.55
C ASP A 17 -12.19 -4.96 -10.66
N ASP A 18 -13.47 -5.35 -10.64
CA ASP A 18 -14.59 -4.42 -10.82
C ASP A 18 -14.89 -3.53 -9.59
N GLY A 19 -14.22 -3.77 -8.46
CA GLY A 19 -14.38 -2.97 -7.25
C GLY A 19 -13.28 -1.93 -7.05
N LEU A 20 -13.41 -1.14 -5.99
CA LEU A 20 -12.44 -0.10 -5.64
C LEU A 20 -11.38 -0.69 -4.70
N ASP A 21 -10.17 -0.88 -5.22
CA ASP A 21 -9.02 -1.43 -4.49
C ASP A 21 -9.25 -2.85 -3.88
N THR A 22 -10.14 -3.64 -4.47
CA THR A 22 -10.60 -4.94 -3.91
C THR A 22 -9.90 -6.18 -4.45
N GLY A 23 -9.25 -6.09 -5.62
CA GLY A 23 -8.76 -7.30 -6.28
C GLY A 23 -7.56 -7.97 -5.57
N PRO A 24 -7.23 -9.21 -5.96
CA PRO A 24 -6.32 -10.04 -5.19
C PRO A 24 -4.90 -9.48 -5.09
N ILE A 25 -4.25 -9.66 -3.95
CA ILE A 25 -2.87 -9.21 -3.68
C ILE A 25 -1.87 -10.11 -4.42
N LEU A 26 -0.89 -9.46 -5.03
CA LEU A 26 0.29 -10.08 -5.64
C LEU A 26 1.50 -9.97 -4.69
N LEU A 27 1.77 -8.75 -4.19
CA LEU A 27 2.84 -8.46 -3.25
C LEU A 27 2.38 -7.45 -2.21
N GLN A 28 2.95 -7.55 -1.01
CA GLN A 28 2.78 -6.56 0.05
C GLN A 28 4.13 -6.30 0.72
N ARG A 29 4.38 -5.03 1.06
CA ARG A 29 5.56 -4.59 1.83
C ARG A 29 5.11 -3.66 2.93
N SER A 30 5.74 -3.76 4.10
CA SER A 30 5.41 -2.92 5.24
C SER A 30 6.66 -2.36 5.92
N CYS A 31 6.47 -1.25 6.63
CA CYS A 31 7.46 -0.64 7.49
C CYS A 31 6.82 -0.12 8.78
N ASP A 32 7.65 0.12 9.78
CA ASP A 32 7.24 0.93 10.93
C ASP A 32 7.08 2.39 10.54
N VAL A 33 6.00 2.98 11.03
CA VAL A 33 5.81 4.44 11.05
C VAL A 33 6.64 4.99 12.21
N GLU A 34 7.63 5.81 11.88
CA GLU A 34 8.49 6.39 12.89
C GLU A 34 7.77 7.54 13.63
N PRO A 35 8.14 7.86 14.89
CA PRO A 35 7.43 8.86 15.68
C PRO A 35 7.32 10.25 15.03
N ASN A 36 8.25 10.58 14.13
CA ASN A 36 8.32 11.87 13.45
C ASN A 36 8.05 11.74 11.94
N ASP A 37 7.48 10.62 11.48
CA ASP A 37 7.16 10.48 10.07
C ASP A 37 6.08 11.49 9.66
N THR A 38 6.41 12.24 8.62
CA THR A 38 5.47 13.00 7.81
C THR A 38 5.12 12.21 6.56
N VAL A 39 4.17 12.69 5.77
CA VAL A 39 3.87 12.09 4.45
C VAL A 39 5.12 12.05 3.58
N ASP A 40 5.91 13.13 3.57
CA ASP A 40 7.12 13.23 2.76
C ASP A 40 8.23 12.29 3.25
N THR A 41 8.49 12.24 4.56
CA THR A 41 9.56 11.38 5.09
C THR A 41 9.22 9.90 4.90
N LEU A 42 7.97 9.49 5.16
CA LEU A 42 7.53 8.12 4.95
C LEU A 42 7.60 7.73 3.46
N TYR A 43 7.22 8.65 2.57
CA TYR A 43 7.29 8.44 1.14
C TYR A 43 8.73 8.24 0.65
N ASN A 44 9.61 9.20 0.95
CA ASN A 44 10.99 9.18 0.47
C ASN A 44 11.84 8.08 1.12
N ARG A 45 11.61 7.78 2.41
CA ARG A 45 12.34 6.75 3.16
C ARG A 45 11.95 5.34 2.72
N PHE A 46 10.65 5.10 2.49
CA PHE A 46 10.14 3.74 2.29
C PHE A 46 9.29 3.58 1.03
N LEU A 47 8.17 4.30 0.90
CA LEU A 47 7.17 3.98 -0.13
C LEU A 47 7.73 4.09 -1.56
N PHE A 48 8.52 5.12 -1.84
CA PHE A 48 9.13 5.34 -3.14
C PHE A 48 10.21 4.31 -3.48
N PRO A 49 11.32 4.18 -2.70
CA PRO A 49 12.37 3.23 -3.04
C PRO A 49 11.90 1.77 -2.98
N GLU A 50 11.00 1.41 -2.05
CA GLU A 50 10.46 0.06 -1.97
C GLU A 50 9.40 -0.20 -3.06
N GLY A 51 8.62 0.80 -3.45
CA GLY A 51 7.66 0.72 -4.54
C GLY A 51 8.32 0.41 -5.88
N ILE A 52 9.49 1.01 -6.16
CA ILE A 52 10.27 0.69 -7.37
C ILE A 52 10.67 -0.78 -7.37
N LYS A 53 11.22 -1.29 -6.26
CA LYS A 53 11.63 -2.70 -6.15
C LYS A 53 10.43 -3.64 -6.29
N ALA A 54 9.34 -3.35 -5.59
CA ALA A 54 8.13 -4.16 -5.61
C ALA A 54 7.52 -4.23 -7.01
N MET A 55 7.57 -3.14 -7.78
CA MET A 55 7.07 -3.13 -9.16
C MET A 55 7.92 -4.00 -10.09
N VAL A 56 9.26 -3.92 -9.98
CA VAL A 56 10.17 -4.78 -10.75
C VAL A 56 9.94 -6.26 -10.41
N GLU A 57 9.82 -6.58 -9.12
CA GLU A 57 9.52 -7.93 -8.66
C GLU A 57 8.17 -8.44 -9.15
N ALA A 58 7.12 -7.61 -9.08
CA ALA A 58 5.79 -7.95 -9.56
C ALA A 58 5.80 -8.27 -11.05
N VAL A 59 6.41 -7.42 -11.88
CA VAL A 59 6.51 -7.65 -13.33
C VAL A 59 7.26 -8.94 -13.64
N GLN A 60 8.36 -9.22 -12.93
CA GLN A 60 9.11 -10.46 -13.12
C GLN A 60 8.28 -11.70 -12.72
N LEU A 61 7.58 -11.65 -11.59
CA LEU A 61 6.69 -12.75 -11.16
C LEU A 61 5.58 -13.01 -12.18
N ILE A 62 5.05 -11.95 -12.81
CA ILE A 62 4.04 -12.07 -13.87
C ILE A 62 4.66 -12.73 -15.11
N ALA A 63 5.82 -12.25 -15.56
CA ALA A 63 6.52 -12.78 -16.73
C ALA A 63 6.90 -14.27 -16.54
N ASP A 64 7.27 -14.66 -15.33
CA ASP A 64 7.61 -16.04 -14.98
C ASP A 64 6.38 -16.95 -14.80
N GLY A 65 5.16 -16.40 -14.84
CA GLY A 65 3.93 -17.15 -14.57
C GLY A 65 3.77 -17.57 -13.10
N LYS A 66 4.45 -16.89 -12.18
CA LYS A 66 4.49 -17.21 -10.73
C LYS A 66 3.75 -16.20 -9.85
N ALA A 67 3.21 -15.13 -10.44
CA ALA A 67 2.52 -14.08 -9.69
C ALA A 67 1.25 -14.64 -9.00
N PRO A 68 1.19 -14.58 -7.65
CA PRO A 68 0.05 -15.10 -6.91
C PRO A 68 -1.17 -14.17 -7.04
N ARG A 69 -2.34 -14.72 -6.72
CA ARG A 69 -3.63 -14.02 -6.64
C ARG A 69 -4.24 -14.34 -5.28
N ILE A 70 -3.83 -13.62 -4.24
CA ILE A 70 -4.27 -13.86 -2.87
C ILE A 70 -5.50 -12.98 -2.62
N PRO A 71 -6.71 -13.53 -2.37
CA PRO A 71 -7.88 -12.72 -2.06
C PRO A 71 -7.64 -11.80 -0.86
N GLN A 72 -8.11 -10.56 -0.95
CA GLN A 72 -8.08 -9.63 0.19
C GLN A 72 -9.11 -10.07 1.24
N PRO A 73 -8.78 -10.03 2.54
CA PRO A 73 -9.77 -10.23 3.59
C PRO A 73 -10.73 -9.04 3.64
N GLU A 74 -12.04 -9.31 3.73
CA GLU A 74 -13.03 -8.25 3.97
C GLU A 74 -12.96 -7.71 5.41
N GLU A 75 -12.62 -8.59 6.36
CA GLU A 75 -12.46 -8.20 7.75
C GLU A 75 -11.26 -7.26 7.92
N GLY A 76 -11.52 -6.09 8.52
CA GLY A 76 -10.49 -5.06 8.73
C GLY A 76 -10.22 -4.17 7.51
N ALA A 77 -10.93 -4.36 6.39
CA ALA A 77 -10.87 -3.43 5.27
C ALA A 77 -11.49 -2.08 5.65
N THR A 78 -10.81 -0.99 5.28
CA THR A 78 -11.24 0.38 5.56
C THR A 78 -11.09 1.24 4.31
N TYR A 79 -11.90 2.30 4.20
CA TYR A 79 -11.78 3.29 3.14
C TYR A 79 -11.15 4.57 3.66
N GLU A 80 -10.26 5.17 2.88
CA GLU A 80 -9.74 6.51 3.12
C GLU A 80 -10.37 7.48 2.10
N GLY A 81 -10.99 8.54 2.60
CA GLY A 81 -11.65 9.54 1.77
C GLY A 81 -10.66 10.59 1.25
N ILE A 82 -11.12 11.39 0.29
CA ILE A 82 -10.37 12.58 -0.15
C ILE A 82 -10.23 13.54 1.02
N GLN A 83 -8.99 13.87 1.38
CA GLN A 83 -8.69 14.91 2.36
C GLN A 83 -8.93 16.30 1.77
N LYS A 84 -9.56 17.17 2.54
CA LYS A 84 -9.94 18.54 2.14
C LYS A 84 -9.34 19.55 3.12
N LYS A 85 -9.41 20.85 2.80
CA LYS A 85 -8.91 21.86 3.73
C LYS A 85 -9.71 21.88 5.03
N GLU A 86 -11.00 21.55 4.97
CA GLU A 86 -11.89 21.57 6.13
C GLU A 86 -11.60 20.44 7.12
N ASN A 87 -10.87 19.39 6.72
CA ASN A 87 -10.47 18.29 7.59
C ASN A 87 -8.95 18.27 7.90
N ALA A 88 -8.24 19.33 7.51
CA ALA A 88 -6.86 19.57 7.89
C ALA A 88 -6.83 20.39 9.19
N GLU A 89 -7.09 19.72 10.32
CA GLU A 89 -6.80 20.28 11.66
C GLU A 89 -5.30 20.22 11.97
#